data_AF-D1B6J8-F1
#
_entry.id   AF-D1B6J8-F1
#
_cell.length_a   1.000
_cell.length_b   1.000
_cell.length_c   1.000
_cell.angle_alpha   90.00
_cell.angle_beta   90.00
_cell.angle_gamma   90.00
#
_symmetry.space_group_name_H-M   'P 1'
#
loop_
_entity.id
_entity.type
_entity.pdbx_description
1 polymer ?
#
loop_
_entity_poly.entity_id
_entity_poly.type
_entity_poly.pdbx_seq_one_letter_code
_entity_poly.pdbx_strand_id
1 'polypeptide(L)'
;MSMREEIANLRVDENLTLTFHLTDGSPVVNIINNGTGKRKPTYLSWFLNEGRELHMKTGPKSSVTYTVAQLDETLWQLMNQAMAHPVVKPMIWQTFRALTDILHQPKVITRENEFNMLPEEKRYSLWLAWSMPGAPMGRLIPCFPMNDQEAQIFLSAAEGDLEEGLKLPAEDMGVQGLQRRGLITKFMRSNPQRWYTPLMISSAASVLGMVEPQNPAVDDTSIAHKIWSQRGTVQVLGSLDRSEIAPHATDLIRRIVAYVRHFYDLTLIEVERIIDGHEQLLKEGFGRRDRVEFPAGTLGKQAFMVTVYIHKEGGLGAIVYHPTGNSVLKDWVLRYPVEVYATALKNDSCSSMADPNVTLLNLLRAVRFQSWMDRILRITRNNLPTM
;
A
#
# COMPACT_ATOMS: atom_id res chain seq x y z
N MET A 1 31.79 7.76 -8.56
CA MET A 1 31.92 6.57 -7.71
C MET A 1 30.56 6.33 -7.08
N SER A 2 29.98 5.14 -7.20
CA SER A 2 28.70 4.85 -6.54
C SER A 2 28.90 4.87 -5.02
N MET A 3 28.13 5.69 -4.32
CA MET A 3 28.19 5.81 -2.87
C MET A 3 27.62 4.52 -2.26
N ARG A 4 28.38 3.89 -1.38
CA ARG A 4 27.93 2.76 -0.57
C ARG A 4 28.44 2.94 0.85
N GLU A 5 27.52 3.23 1.75
CA GLU A 5 27.81 3.49 3.16
C GLU A 5 27.25 2.35 4.00
N GLU A 6 28.09 1.67 4.77
CA GLU A 6 27.64 0.73 5.79
C GLU A 6 27.20 1.51 7.03
N ILE A 7 25.95 1.35 7.45
CA ILE A 7 25.42 2.07 8.61
C ILE A 7 25.07 1.14 9.78
N ALA A 8 25.04 -0.17 9.53
CA ALA A 8 24.77 -1.17 10.56
C ALA A 8 25.40 -2.51 10.21
N ASN A 9 25.92 -3.20 11.23
CA ASN A 9 26.53 -4.52 11.11
C ASN A 9 26.17 -5.35 12.35
N LEU A 10 25.32 -6.36 12.17
CA LEU A 10 24.76 -7.13 13.28
C LEU A 10 24.91 -8.63 13.02
N ARG A 11 25.63 -9.27 13.93
CA ARG A 11 25.77 -10.73 13.96
C ARG A 11 24.47 -11.34 14.46
N VAL A 12 23.87 -12.25 13.69
CA VAL A 12 22.70 -13.02 14.09
C VAL A 12 23.13 -14.19 14.98
N ASP A 13 24.12 -14.97 14.52
CA ASP A 13 24.68 -16.11 15.23
C ASP A 13 26.11 -16.42 14.74
N GLU A 14 26.65 -17.62 15.01
CA GLU A 14 27.98 -17.97 14.51
C GLU A 14 28.09 -18.01 12.99
N ASN A 15 26.99 -18.27 12.27
CA ASN A 15 26.97 -18.52 10.83
C ASN A 15 26.53 -17.31 10.01
N LEU A 16 25.70 -16.42 10.56
CA LEU A 16 25.04 -15.32 9.83
C LEU A 16 25.34 -13.95 10.43
N THR A 17 25.66 -12.99 9.55
CA THR A 17 25.70 -11.56 9.86
C THR A 17 24.86 -10.80 8.84
N LEU A 18 24.09 -9.82 9.31
CA LEU A 18 23.33 -8.90 8.46
C LEU A 18 23.95 -7.50 8.54
N THR A 19 24.19 -6.87 7.39
CA THR A 19 24.63 -5.47 7.34
C THR A 19 23.66 -4.64 6.53
N PHE A 20 23.42 -3.39 6.92
CA PHE A 20 22.56 -2.47 6.19
C PHE A 20 23.39 -1.38 5.53
N HIS A 21 23.15 -1.17 4.24
CA HIS A 21 23.90 -0.21 3.44
C HIS A 21 22.98 0.78 2.76
N LEU A 22 23.35 2.05 2.84
CA LEU A 22 22.81 3.09 1.98
C LEU A 22 23.55 3.07 0.66
N THR A 23 22.82 3.17 -0.44
CA THR A 23 23.37 3.26 -1.80
C THR A 23 22.73 4.41 -2.56
N ASP A 24 23.29 4.77 -3.71
CA ASP A 24 22.70 5.80 -4.59
C ASP A 24 21.33 5.37 -5.17
N GLY A 25 21.10 4.05 -5.27
CA GLY A 25 19.86 3.49 -5.79
C GLY A 25 18.88 3.16 -4.67
N SER A 26 19.13 2.12 -3.89
CA SER A 26 18.21 1.75 -2.81
C SER A 26 18.96 1.17 -1.62
N PRO A 27 18.49 1.34 -0.38
CA PRO A 27 19.09 0.67 0.75
C PRO A 27 18.99 -0.85 0.59
N VAL A 28 20.07 -1.53 0.94
CA VAL A 28 20.17 -2.99 0.81
C VAL A 28 20.67 -3.61 2.10
N VAL A 29 20.11 -4.78 2.43
CA VAL A 29 20.69 -5.66 3.45
C VAL A 29 21.65 -6.61 2.77
N ASN A 30 22.84 -6.80 3.33
CA ASN A 30 23.72 -7.88 2.92
C ASN A 30 23.63 -9.01 3.90
N ILE A 31 23.38 -10.20 3.35
CA ILE A 31 23.44 -11.45 4.05
C ILE A 31 24.89 -11.95 3.91
N ILE A 32 25.60 -12.01 5.03
CA ILE A 32 26.98 -12.48 5.09
C ILE A 32 27.00 -13.84 5.76
N ASN A 33 27.51 -14.83 5.02
CA ASN A 33 27.80 -16.14 5.58
C ASN A 33 29.17 -16.11 6.24
N ASN A 34 29.21 -16.15 7.57
CA ASN A 34 30.44 -16.03 8.37
C ASN A 34 31.42 -17.19 8.10
N GLY A 35 30.92 -18.39 7.78
CA GLY A 35 31.77 -19.56 7.52
C GLY A 35 32.46 -19.55 6.16
N THR A 36 31.89 -18.88 5.15
CA THR A 36 32.45 -18.83 3.79
C THR A 36 32.93 -17.43 3.37
N GLY A 37 32.62 -16.40 4.15
CA GLY A 37 32.84 -14.99 3.79
C GLY A 37 31.97 -14.49 2.63
N LYS A 38 31.07 -15.32 2.08
CA LYS A 38 30.22 -14.93 0.95
C LYS A 38 29.20 -13.89 1.39
N ARG A 39 29.11 -12.82 0.60
CA ARG A 39 28.17 -11.72 0.77
C ARG A 39 27.14 -11.71 -0.34
N LYS A 40 25.86 -11.62 0.02
CA LYS A 40 24.75 -11.50 -0.93
C LYS A 40 23.95 -10.22 -0.65
N PRO A 41 23.94 -9.22 -1.55
CA PRO A 41 23.03 -8.08 -1.44
C PRO A 41 21.59 -8.56 -1.65
N THR A 42 20.69 -8.10 -0.79
CA THR A 42 19.27 -8.47 -0.76
C THR A 42 18.44 -7.25 -0.38
N TYR A 43 17.38 -6.99 -1.16
CA TYR A 43 16.43 -5.92 -0.84
C TYR A 43 15.64 -6.26 0.43
N LEU A 44 15.29 -5.24 1.21
CA LEU A 44 14.53 -5.43 2.44
C LEU A 44 13.15 -6.02 2.21
N SER A 45 12.57 -5.76 1.04
CA SER A 45 11.36 -6.41 0.52
C SER A 45 11.37 -7.93 0.65
N TRP A 46 12.54 -8.58 0.57
CA TRP A 46 12.67 -10.03 0.74
C TRP A 46 12.24 -10.49 2.14
N PHE A 47 12.58 -9.72 3.17
CA PHE A 47 12.28 -10.01 4.59
C PHE A 47 10.85 -9.63 4.99
N LEU A 48 10.04 -9.09 4.08
CA LEU A 48 8.64 -8.79 4.33
C LEU A 48 7.72 -9.99 4.06
N ASN A 49 8.22 -11.02 3.35
CA ASN A 49 7.44 -12.23 3.12
C ASN A 49 7.72 -13.27 4.20
N GLU A 50 6.84 -13.37 5.19
CA GLU A 50 6.99 -14.27 6.34
C GLU A 50 7.12 -15.76 5.95
N GLY A 51 6.59 -16.16 4.79
CA GLY A 51 6.71 -17.53 4.28
C GLY A 51 8.05 -17.84 3.61
N ARG A 52 9.02 -16.91 3.59
CA ARG A 52 10.36 -17.16 3.04
C ARG A 52 11.31 -17.71 4.08
N GLU A 53 12.21 -18.54 3.59
CA GLU A 53 13.30 -19.13 4.36
C GLU A 53 14.64 -18.81 3.71
N LEU A 54 15.63 -18.48 4.53
CA LEU A 54 17.01 -18.29 4.12
C LEU A 54 17.77 -19.58 4.37
N HIS A 55 18.09 -20.30 3.29
CA HIS A 55 18.95 -21.48 3.36
C HIS A 55 20.41 -21.07 3.19
N MET A 56 21.25 -21.47 4.14
CA MET A 56 22.65 -21.10 4.17
C MET A 56 23.55 -22.31 4.43
N LYS A 57 24.58 -22.45 3.59
CA LYS A 57 25.55 -23.54 3.70
C LYS A 57 26.54 -23.26 4.85
N THR A 58 26.66 -24.17 5.80
CA THR A 58 27.61 -24.06 6.94
C THR A 58 28.83 -24.97 6.79
N GLY A 59 28.80 -25.91 5.83
CA GLY A 59 29.89 -26.82 5.53
C GLY A 59 29.60 -27.66 4.28
N PRO A 60 30.48 -28.60 3.89
CA PRO A 60 30.32 -29.38 2.65
C PRO A 60 28.98 -30.12 2.52
N LYS A 61 28.45 -30.64 3.65
CA LYS A 61 27.20 -31.41 3.74
C LYS A 61 26.20 -30.85 4.76
N SER A 62 26.44 -29.66 5.30
CA SER A 62 25.59 -29.06 6.33
C SER A 62 25.04 -27.71 5.88
N SER A 63 23.77 -27.46 6.23
CA SER A 63 23.08 -26.20 5.99
C SER A 63 22.23 -25.85 7.21
N VAL A 64 22.07 -24.56 7.44
CA VAL A 64 21.12 -24.00 8.40
C VAL A 64 20.04 -23.25 7.62
N THR A 65 18.83 -23.23 8.17
CA THR A 65 17.70 -22.50 7.60
C THR A 65 17.21 -21.49 8.61
N TYR A 66 17.04 -20.24 8.19
CA TYR A 66 16.43 -19.18 8.99
C TYR A 66 15.07 -18.82 8.42
N THR A 67 14.04 -18.87 9.26
CA THR A 67 12.76 -18.24 8.97
C THR A 67 12.90 -16.72 9.08
N VAL A 68 12.06 -15.98 8.35
CA VAL A 68 12.02 -14.51 8.48
C VAL A 68 11.71 -14.08 9.92
N ALA A 69 10.84 -14.79 10.63
CA ALA A 69 10.48 -14.50 12.02
C ALA A 69 11.69 -14.58 12.98
N GLN A 70 12.58 -15.56 12.79
CA GLN A 70 13.82 -15.67 13.58
C GLN A 70 14.76 -14.46 13.39
N LEU A 71 14.63 -13.72 12.29
CA LEU A 71 15.45 -12.55 11.97
C LEU A 71 14.82 -11.24 12.46
N ASP A 72 13.59 -11.25 12.99
CA ASP A 72 12.84 -10.02 13.32
C ASP A 72 13.57 -9.11 14.31
N GLU A 73 14.21 -9.68 15.34
CA GLU A 73 15.00 -8.92 16.32
C GLU A 73 16.17 -8.19 15.65
N THR A 74 16.94 -8.91 14.83
CA THR A 74 18.08 -8.31 14.11
C THR A 74 17.62 -7.27 13.10
N LEU A 75 16.55 -7.56 12.35
CA LEU A 75 15.96 -6.62 11.38
C LEU A 75 15.53 -5.33 12.08
N TRP A 76 14.91 -5.43 13.25
CA TRP A 76 14.55 -4.26 14.05
C TRP A 76 15.75 -3.42 14.47
N GLN A 77 16.81 -4.06 14.95
CA GLN A 77 18.03 -3.35 15.31
C GLN A 77 18.69 -2.67 14.10
N LEU A 78 18.68 -3.31 12.92
CA LEU A 78 19.11 -2.67 11.66
C LEU A 78 18.25 -1.45 11.33
N MET A 79 16.91 -1.57 11.46
CA MET A 79 16.00 -0.45 11.18
C MET A 79 16.21 0.71 12.13
N ASN A 80 16.46 0.46 13.41
CA ASN A 80 16.78 1.52 14.36
C ASN A 80 18.06 2.26 14.00
N GLN A 81 19.13 1.54 13.64
CA GLN A 81 20.39 2.15 13.21
C GLN A 81 20.20 2.94 11.90
N ALA A 82 19.41 2.40 10.97
CA ALA A 82 19.05 3.11 9.75
C ALA A 82 18.27 4.40 10.01
N MET A 83 17.28 4.35 10.90
CA MET A 83 16.46 5.51 11.29
C MET A 83 17.24 6.57 12.08
N ALA A 84 18.36 6.19 12.72
CA ALA A 84 19.28 7.12 13.39
C ALA A 84 20.18 7.87 12.39
N HIS A 85 20.32 7.39 11.15
CA HIS A 85 21.12 8.06 10.15
C HIS A 85 20.53 9.45 9.78
N PRO A 86 21.33 10.53 9.79
CA PRO A 86 20.81 11.92 9.68
C PRO A 86 19.99 12.20 8.42
N VAL A 87 20.26 11.48 7.33
CA VAL A 87 19.60 11.69 6.03
C VAL A 87 18.23 11.00 5.97
N VAL A 88 18.00 9.93 6.74
CA VAL A 88 16.81 9.08 6.57
C VAL A 88 15.54 9.78 7.02
N LYS A 89 15.49 10.35 8.23
CA LYS A 89 14.28 11.04 8.73
C LYS A 89 13.82 12.21 7.83
N PRO A 90 14.71 13.12 7.36
CA PRO A 90 14.33 14.14 6.38
C PRO A 90 13.74 13.56 5.09
N MET A 91 14.35 12.51 4.53
CA MET A 91 13.84 11.84 3.33
C MET A 91 12.43 11.27 3.54
N ILE A 92 12.16 10.69 4.72
CA ILE A 92 10.83 10.16 5.06
C ILE A 92 9.80 11.27 5.07
N TRP A 93 10.09 12.41 5.70
CA TRP A 93 9.15 13.54 5.76
C TRP A 93 8.89 14.18 4.38
N GLN A 94 9.91 14.27 3.53
CA GLN A 94 9.73 14.77 2.17
C GLN A 94 8.93 13.78 1.31
N THR A 95 9.23 12.49 1.43
CA THR A 95 8.44 11.43 0.77
C THR A 95 7.00 11.45 1.26
N PHE A 96 6.76 11.65 2.55
CA PHE A 96 5.43 11.79 3.13
C PHE A 96 4.64 12.94 2.51
N ARG A 97 5.26 14.12 2.36
CA ARG A 97 4.63 15.27 1.70
C ARG A 97 4.30 14.96 0.23
N ALA A 98 5.25 14.40 -0.51
CA ALA A 98 5.05 14.05 -1.91
C ALA A 98 3.92 13.02 -2.09
N LEU A 99 3.90 11.94 -1.29
CA LEU A 99 2.85 10.94 -1.33
C LEU A 99 1.49 11.49 -0.88
N THR A 100 1.47 12.40 0.10
CA THR A 100 0.24 13.10 0.51
C THR A 100 -0.33 13.88 -0.67
N ASP A 101 0.52 14.64 -1.37
CA ASP A 101 0.07 15.45 -2.51
C ASP A 101 -0.44 14.59 -3.66
N ILE A 102 0.24 13.47 -3.96
CA ILE A 102 -0.17 12.53 -5.00
C ILE A 102 -1.49 11.84 -4.63
N LEU A 103 -1.62 11.38 -3.39
CA LEU A 103 -2.82 10.68 -2.90
C LEU A 103 -4.06 11.57 -2.94
N HIS A 104 -3.90 12.83 -2.53
CA HIS A 104 -4.99 13.79 -2.42
C HIS A 104 -5.22 14.60 -3.70
N GLN A 105 -4.48 14.35 -4.78
CA GLN A 105 -4.70 15.04 -6.06
C GLN A 105 -6.05 14.64 -6.67
N PRO A 106 -7.02 15.58 -6.79
CA PRO A 106 -8.31 15.27 -7.38
C PRO A 106 -8.20 14.93 -8.86
N LYS A 107 -9.03 13.98 -9.31
CA LYS A 107 -9.19 13.63 -10.72
C LYS A 107 -10.32 14.44 -11.33
N VAL A 108 -9.98 15.25 -12.33
CA VAL A 108 -10.92 16.19 -12.96
C VAL A 108 -11.93 15.44 -13.81
N ILE A 109 -13.22 15.76 -13.65
CA ILE A 109 -14.32 15.28 -14.50
C ILE A 109 -14.92 16.48 -15.21
N THR A 110 -15.05 16.37 -16.53
CA THR A 110 -15.53 17.47 -17.38
C THR A 110 -16.85 17.18 -18.08
N ARG A 111 -17.35 15.95 -17.98
CA ARG A 111 -18.58 15.48 -18.64
C ARG A 111 -19.40 14.59 -17.70
N GLU A 112 -20.70 14.73 -17.74
CA GLU A 112 -21.63 13.92 -16.94
C GLU A 112 -21.54 12.42 -17.28
N ASN A 113 -21.45 12.07 -18.57
CA ASN A 113 -21.30 10.67 -19.00
C ASN A 113 -20.03 10.01 -18.43
N GLU A 114 -18.97 10.78 -18.20
CA GLU A 114 -17.75 10.29 -17.58
C GLU A 114 -17.94 10.05 -16.08
N PHE A 115 -18.75 10.86 -15.40
CA PHE A 115 -19.14 10.61 -14.01
C PHE A 115 -20.02 9.36 -13.90
N ASN A 116 -20.97 9.15 -14.81
CA ASN A 116 -21.86 7.99 -14.81
C ASN A 116 -21.10 6.67 -15.07
N MET A 117 -20.01 6.73 -15.83
CA MET A 117 -19.12 5.60 -16.11
C MET A 117 -17.67 6.00 -15.88
N LEU A 118 -17.25 6.01 -14.61
CA LEU A 118 -15.88 6.43 -14.27
C LEU A 118 -14.84 5.52 -14.94
N PRO A 119 -13.84 6.11 -15.63
CA PRO A 119 -12.66 5.39 -16.08
C PRO A 119 -11.91 4.78 -14.90
N GLU A 120 -11.24 3.65 -15.14
CA GLU A 120 -10.51 2.90 -14.12
C GLU A 120 -9.51 3.80 -13.34
N GLU A 121 -8.79 4.67 -14.04
CA GLU A 121 -7.82 5.60 -13.43
C GLU A 121 -8.44 6.57 -12.42
N LYS A 122 -9.72 6.93 -12.56
CA LYS A 122 -10.44 7.82 -11.63
C LYS A 122 -11.07 7.05 -10.49
N ARG A 123 -11.45 5.79 -10.75
CA ARG A 123 -11.92 4.86 -9.72
C ARG A 123 -10.88 4.57 -8.65
N TYR A 124 -9.60 4.86 -8.87
CA TYR A 124 -8.55 4.74 -7.84
C TYR A 124 -8.13 6.07 -7.21
N SER A 125 -8.99 7.08 -7.19
CA SER A 125 -8.72 8.37 -6.53
C SER A 125 -9.61 8.58 -5.31
N LEU A 126 -9.15 9.41 -4.36
CA LEU A 126 -9.97 9.80 -3.20
C LEU A 126 -10.87 10.99 -3.47
N TRP A 127 -10.64 11.70 -4.57
CA TRP A 127 -11.31 12.96 -4.87
C TRP A 127 -11.60 13.07 -6.34
N LEU A 128 -12.84 13.42 -6.67
CA LEU A 128 -13.22 13.83 -8.01
C LEU A 128 -13.44 15.33 -8.01
N ALA A 129 -12.89 16.00 -9.02
CA ALA A 129 -13.06 17.43 -9.24
C ALA A 129 -13.98 17.62 -10.45
N TRP A 130 -15.29 17.73 -10.23
CA TRP A 130 -16.22 17.99 -11.31
C TRP A 130 -16.26 19.49 -11.60
N SER A 131 -15.72 19.89 -12.75
CA SER A 131 -15.77 21.27 -13.21
C SER A 131 -16.08 21.31 -14.70
N MET A 132 -17.06 22.13 -15.08
CA MET A 132 -17.31 22.44 -16.48
C MET A 132 -16.24 23.42 -16.98
N PRO A 133 -15.75 23.29 -18.22
CA PRO A 133 -14.79 24.24 -18.78
C PRO A 133 -15.35 25.68 -18.73
N GLY A 134 -14.59 26.60 -18.13
CA GLY A 134 -14.98 28.01 -18.00
C GLY A 134 -15.97 28.33 -16.88
N ALA A 135 -16.46 27.33 -16.13
CA ALA A 135 -17.31 27.58 -14.97
C ALA A 135 -16.48 28.15 -13.79
N PRO A 136 -16.97 29.19 -13.09
CA PRO A 136 -16.26 29.78 -11.96
C PRO A 136 -16.24 28.87 -10.72
N MET A 137 -17.17 27.91 -10.64
CA MET A 137 -17.31 26.98 -9.53
C MET A 137 -17.32 25.54 -10.05
N GLY A 138 -16.72 24.64 -9.27
CA GLY A 138 -16.79 23.20 -9.43
C GLY A 138 -17.33 22.50 -8.19
N ARG A 139 -17.47 21.18 -8.28
CA ARG A 139 -17.87 20.28 -7.19
C ARG A 139 -16.73 19.32 -6.86
N LEU A 140 -16.27 19.36 -5.61
CA LEU A 140 -15.29 18.42 -5.07
C LEU A 140 -16.04 17.27 -4.39
N ILE A 141 -15.94 16.07 -4.96
CA ILE A 141 -16.68 14.89 -4.51
C ILE A 141 -15.70 13.93 -3.83
N PRO A 142 -15.99 13.49 -2.59
CA PRO A 142 -15.18 12.49 -1.92
C PRO A 142 -15.50 11.09 -2.47
N CYS A 143 -14.46 10.31 -2.68
CA CYS A 143 -14.51 8.95 -3.21
C CYS A 143 -14.23 7.92 -2.10
N PHE A 144 -14.76 8.13 -0.90
CA PHE A 144 -14.53 7.27 0.25
C PHE A 144 -15.66 7.46 1.28
N PRO A 145 -16.00 6.42 2.07
CA PRO A 145 -17.00 6.57 3.11
C PRO A 145 -16.49 7.49 4.22
N MET A 146 -17.36 8.32 4.78
CA MET A 146 -17.05 9.18 5.92
C MET A 146 -17.85 8.73 7.13
N ASN A 147 -17.22 8.76 8.31
CA ASN A 147 -17.99 8.77 9.56
C ASN A 147 -18.53 10.19 9.87
N ASP A 148 -19.33 10.32 10.93
CA ASP A 148 -19.96 11.61 11.27
C ASP A 148 -18.94 12.74 11.50
N GLN A 149 -17.80 12.43 12.12
CA GLN A 149 -16.76 13.42 12.39
C GLN A 149 -16.06 13.88 11.09
N GLU A 150 -15.76 12.96 10.19
CA GLU A 150 -15.17 13.24 8.88
C GLU A 150 -16.15 14.02 7.99
N ALA A 151 -17.44 13.68 8.03
CA ALA A 151 -18.49 14.39 7.34
C ALA A 151 -18.59 15.85 7.83
N GLN A 152 -18.54 16.08 9.14
CA GLN A 152 -18.50 17.44 9.71
C GLN A 152 -17.25 18.21 9.25
N ILE A 153 -16.08 17.57 9.22
CA ILE A 153 -14.85 18.19 8.71
C ILE A 153 -15.01 18.61 7.25
N PHE A 154 -15.54 17.73 6.41
CA PHE A 154 -15.77 17.98 5.01
C PHE A 154 -16.76 19.14 4.80
N LEU A 155 -17.95 19.05 5.40
CA LEU A 155 -19.01 20.05 5.26
C LEU A 155 -18.67 21.40 5.90
N SER A 156 -17.72 21.46 6.84
CA SER A 156 -17.22 22.73 7.39
C SER A 156 -16.37 23.54 6.40
N ALA A 157 -15.89 22.92 5.32
CA ALA A 157 -14.91 23.54 4.44
C ALA A 157 -15.52 24.45 3.36
N ALA A 158 -16.78 24.22 2.97
CA ALA A 158 -17.53 25.03 2.00
C ALA A 158 -19.02 24.62 1.99
N GLU A 159 -19.85 25.34 1.23
CA GLU A 159 -21.22 24.92 0.93
C GLU A 159 -21.25 23.63 0.12
N GLY A 160 -22.18 22.73 0.42
CA GLY A 160 -22.38 21.48 -0.30
C GLY A 160 -22.96 20.39 0.59
N ASP A 161 -22.99 19.17 0.06
CA ASP A 161 -23.39 17.96 0.79
C ASP A 161 -22.51 16.76 0.39
N LEU A 162 -22.78 15.60 0.98
CA LEU A 162 -21.98 14.39 0.75
C LEU A 162 -22.28 13.70 -0.59
N GLU A 163 -23.46 13.92 -1.17
CA GLU A 163 -23.87 13.30 -2.44
C GLU A 163 -23.37 14.11 -3.64
N GLU A 164 -23.56 15.42 -3.59
CA GLU A 164 -23.18 16.37 -4.63
C GLU A 164 -21.75 16.90 -4.51
N GLY A 165 -21.15 16.81 -3.32
CA GLY A 165 -19.83 17.33 -3.01
C GLY A 165 -19.82 18.82 -2.64
N LEU A 166 -18.61 19.33 -2.31
CA LEU A 166 -18.42 20.74 -1.94
C LEU A 166 -18.36 21.62 -3.17
N LYS A 167 -19.09 22.74 -3.14
CA LYS A 167 -19.03 23.79 -4.15
C LYS A 167 -17.83 24.69 -3.88
N LEU A 168 -16.82 24.60 -4.74
CA LEU A 168 -15.55 25.34 -4.60
C LEU A 168 -15.25 26.18 -5.84
N PRO A 169 -14.53 27.31 -5.70
CA PRO A 169 -13.96 28.01 -6.84
C PRO A 169 -13.08 27.09 -7.69
N ALA A 170 -13.04 27.29 -9.00
CA ALA A 170 -12.29 26.43 -9.92
C ALA A 170 -10.80 26.30 -9.55
N GLU A 171 -10.18 27.38 -9.04
CA GLU A 171 -8.80 27.43 -8.57
C GLU A 171 -8.53 26.63 -7.27
N ASP A 172 -9.58 26.25 -6.55
CA ASP A 172 -9.53 25.45 -5.32
C ASP A 172 -9.78 23.95 -5.57
N MET A 173 -10.05 23.54 -6.81
CA MET A 173 -10.37 22.15 -7.16
C MET A 173 -9.15 21.20 -7.17
N GLY A 174 -7.96 21.70 -6.85
CA GLY A 174 -6.72 20.92 -6.77
C GLY A 174 -6.29 20.62 -5.33
N VAL A 175 -5.21 19.84 -5.20
CA VAL A 175 -4.64 19.48 -3.88
C VAL A 175 -4.28 20.70 -3.03
N GLN A 176 -3.82 21.79 -3.66
CA GLN A 176 -3.53 23.05 -2.97
C GLN A 176 -4.79 23.67 -2.34
N GLY A 177 -5.95 23.55 -2.98
CA GLY A 177 -7.22 24.00 -2.41
C GLY A 177 -7.63 23.17 -1.19
N LEU A 178 -7.43 21.84 -1.25
CA LEU A 178 -7.64 20.96 -0.08
C LEU A 178 -6.74 21.35 1.11
N GLN A 179 -5.48 21.70 0.83
CA GLN A 179 -4.52 22.16 1.83
C GLN A 179 -4.90 23.51 2.41
N ARG A 180 -5.24 24.50 1.56
CA ARG A 180 -5.69 25.84 2.00
C ARG A 180 -6.89 25.76 2.94
N ARG A 181 -7.82 24.85 2.65
CA ARG A 181 -9.03 24.63 3.48
C ARG A 181 -8.78 23.74 4.71
N GLY A 182 -7.58 23.21 4.85
CA GLY A 182 -7.17 22.35 5.97
C GLY A 182 -7.86 20.99 5.99
N LEU A 183 -8.44 20.54 4.87
CA LEU A 183 -9.16 19.25 4.82
C LEU A 183 -8.22 18.09 5.15
N ILE A 184 -7.08 18.03 4.47
CA ILE A 184 -6.08 16.96 4.65
C ILE A 184 -5.61 16.89 6.12
N THR A 185 -5.24 18.03 6.70
CA THR A 185 -4.72 18.08 8.07
C THR A 185 -5.79 17.77 9.12
N LYS A 186 -7.05 18.19 8.91
CA LYS A 186 -8.18 17.85 9.80
C LYS A 186 -8.52 16.35 9.74
N PHE A 187 -8.49 15.73 8.55
CA PHE A 187 -8.66 14.28 8.41
C PHE A 187 -7.55 13.50 9.11
N MET A 188 -6.28 13.88 8.89
CA MET A 188 -5.14 13.30 9.58
C MET A 188 -5.27 13.38 11.11
N ARG A 189 -5.77 14.48 11.66
CA ARG A 189 -5.96 14.65 13.11
C ARG A 189 -7.15 13.88 13.68
N SER A 190 -8.25 13.80 12.95
CA SER A 190 -9.47 13.11 13.42
C SER A 190 -9.34 11.60 13.43
N ASN A 191 -8.75 11.02 12.38
CA ASN A 191 -8.47 9.59 12.32
C ASN A 191 -7.06 9.31 11.75
N PRO A 192 -6.02 9.42 12.60
CA PRO A 192 -4.64 9.19 12.18
C PRO A 192 -4.40 7.81 11.55
N GLN A 193 -5.07 6.78 12.04
CA GLN A 193 -4.90 5.40 11.56
C GLN A 193 -5.36 5.25 10.11
N ARG A 194 -6.36 6.02 9.69
CA ARG A 194 -6.86 6.01 8.31
C ARG A 194 -6.06 6.94 7.39
N TRP A 195 -5.68 8.12 7.89
CA TRP A 195 -5.23 9.21 7.03
C TRP A 195 -3.73 9.51 7.11
N TYR A 196 -3.10 9.28 8.26
CA TYR A 196 -1.68 9.59 8.48
C TYR A 196 -0.79 8.34 8.48
N THR A 197 -1.14 7.35 9.31
CA THR A 197 -0.39 6.11 9.48
C THR A 197 -0.05 5.42 8.16
N PRO A 198 -0.98 5.19 7.22
CA PRO A 198 -0.64 4.51 5.97
C PRO A 198 0.33 5.29 5.09
N LEU A 199 0.25 6.63 5.09
CA LEU A 199 1.20 7.48 4.36
C LEU A 199 2.57 7.49 5.02
N MET A 200 2.64 7.56 6.36
CA MET A 200 3.92 7.58 7.09
C MET A 200 4.65 6.24 6.99
N ILE A 201 3.95 5.12 7.19
CA ILE A 201 4.51 3.78 6.99
C ILE A 201 4.99 3.61 5.56
N SER A 202 4.17 4.01 4.58
CA SER A 202 4.53 3.90 3.16
C SER A 202 5.76 4.72 2.79
N SER A 203 5.91 5.90 3.40
CA SER A 203 7.05 6.79 3.18
C SER A 203 8.32 6.22 3.80
N ALA A 204 8.25 5.75 5.05
CA ALA A 204 9.36 5.08 5.72
C ALA A 204 9.79 3.82 4.96
N ALA A 205 8.83 3.01 4.54
CA ALA A 205 9.09 1.80 3.77
C ALA A 205 9.75 2.10 2.42
N SER A 206 9.27 3.11 1.69
CA SER A 206 9.83 3.52 0.41
C SER A 206 11.27 4.01 0.56
N VAL A 207 11.55 4.83 1.58
CA VAL A 207 12.91 5.32 1.87
C VAL A 207 13.83 4.17 2.27
N LEU A 208 13.35 3.22 3.07
CA LEU A 208 14.15 2.09 3.57
C LEU A 208 14.22 0.91 2.58
N GLY A 209 13.68 1.02 1.36
CA GLY A 209 13.74 -0.05 0.35
C GLY A 209 12.82 -1.25 0.64
N MET A 210 11.81 -1.06 1.49
CA MET A 210 10.83 -2.08 1.91
C MET A 210 9.62 -2.15 0.96
N VAL A 211 9.85 -2.35 -0.33
CA VAL A 211 8.76 -2.52 -1.31
C VAL A 211 8.07 -3.87 -1.13
N GLU A 212 6.80 -4.03 -1.48
CA GLU A 212 6.12 -5.33 -1.33
C GLU A 212 6.78 -6.43 -2.22
N PRO A 213 7.03 -7.64 -1.70
CA PRO A 213 7.78 -8.71 -2.38
C PRO A 213 7.29 -9.15 -3.77
N GLN A 214 6.02 -8.88 -4.13
CA GLN A 214 5.46 -9.26 -5.43
C GLN A 214 5.55 -8.16 -6.49
N ASN A 215 5.98 -6.96 -6.10
CA ASN A 215 6.29 -5.86 -7.00
C ASN A 215 7.79 -5.53 -6.93
N PRO A 216 8.69 -6.46 -7.30
CA PRO A 216 10.10 -6.14 -7.44
C PRO A 216 10.22 -5.22 -8.65
N ALA A 217 10.15 -3.92 -8.38
CA ALA A 217 10.57 -2.94 -9.33
C ALA A 217 12.01 -3.28 -9.75
N VAL A 218 12.21 -3.36 -11.06
CA VAL A 218 13.54 -3.41 -11.66
C VAL A 218 14.31 -2.20 -11.13
N ASP A 219 15.56 -2.40 -10.75
CA ASP A 219 16.35 -1.50 -9.89
C ASP A 219 16.12 0.00 -10.16
N ASP A 220 16.04 0.44 -11.42
CA ASP A 220 15.89 1.86 -11.82
C ASP A 220 14.45 2.42 -11.80
N THR A 221 13.44 1.55 -11.73
CA THR A 221 12.01 1.90 -11.80
C THR A 221 11.33 1.97 -10.43
N SER A 222 12.05 1.63 -9.36
CA SER A 222 11.48 1.59 -8.01
C SER A 222 11.30 3.00 -7.42
N ILE A 223 10.26 3.18 -6.61
CA ILE A 223 10.06 4.44 -5.86
C ILE A 223 11.27 4.72 -4.95
N ALA A 224 11.86 3.69 -4.34
CA ALA A 224 13.06 3.81 -3.52
C ALA A 224 14.23 4.36 -4.34
N HIS A 225 14.47 3.80 -5.53
CA HIS A 225 15.49 4.29 -6.47
C HIS A 225 15.30 5.76 -6.80
N LYS A 226 14.07 6.15 -7.14
CA LYS A 226 13.80 7.54 -7.46
C LYS A 226 14.06 8.48 -6.28
N ILE A 227 13.62 8.10 -5.08
CA ILE A 227 13.84 8.86 -3.85
C ILE A 227 15.35 9.05 -3.57
N TRP A 228 16.15 7.99 -3.65
CA TRP A 228 17.59 8.06 -3.34
C TRP A 228 18.41 8.71 -4.45
N SER A 229 18.00 8.61 -5.72
CA SER A 229 18.62 9.35 -6.83
C SER A 229 18.56 10.87 -6.62
N GLN A 230 17.60 11.36 -5.82
CA GLN A 230 17.42 12.77 -5.49
C GLN A 230 18.06 13.16 -4.15
N ARG A 231 18.79 12.28 -3.45
CA ARG A 231 19.38 12.56 -2.12
C ARG A 231 20.18 13.86 -2.05
N GLY A 232 20.88 14.24 -3.13
CA GLY A 232 21.64 15.48 -3.20
C GLY A 232 20.78 16.76 -3.12
N THR A 233 19.52 16.69 -3.55
CA THR A 233 18.56 17.81 -3.52
C THR A 233 17.73 17.82 -2.23
N VAL A 234 17.62 16.69 -1.53
CA VAL A 234 16.86 16.51 -0.27
C VAL A 234 17.29 17.46 0.86
N GLN A 235 18.50 18.03 0.82
CA GLN A 235 18.90 19.04 1.81
C GLN A 235 18.12 20.37 1.70
N VAL A 236 17.42 20.60 0.58
CA VAL A 236 16.51 21.74 0.41
C VAL A 236 15.07 21.27 0.67
N LEU A 237 14.38 21.90 1.64
CA LEU A 237 12.97 21.65 1.91
C LEU A 237 12.13 21.85 0.63
N GLY A 238 11.42 20.80 0.19
CA GLY A 238 10.53 20.86 -0.98
C GLY A 238 11.13 20.41 -2.32
N SER A 239 12.30 19.76 -2.30
CA SER A 239 13.03 19.36 -3.51
C SER A 239 12.53 18.09 -4.22
N LEU A 240 11.74 17.25 -3.53
CA LEU A 240 11.16 16.04 -4.11
C LEU A 240 9.97 16.42 -5.00
N ASP A 241 10.20 16.49 -6.31
CA ASP A 241 9.16 16.82 -7.28
C ASP A 241 8.12 15.69 -7.36
N ARG A 242 6.88 16.02 -6.99
CA ARG A 242 5.72 15.12 -7.10
C ARG A 242 5.56 14.55 -8.52
N SER A 243 5.88 15.34 -9.55
CA SER A 243 5.72 14.95 -10.96
C SER A 243 6.67 13.81 -11.33
N GLU A 244 7.86 13.82 -10.73
CA GLU A 244 8.86 12.77 -10.90
C GLU A 244 8.55 11.52 -10.06
N ILE A 245 7.91 11.67 -8.89
CA ILE A 245 7.58 10.54 -8.00
C ILE A 245 6.29 9.83 -8.40
N ALA A 246 5.29 10.57 -8.91
CA ALA A 246 3.96 10.04 -9.20
C ALA A 246 3.94 8.78 -10.10
N PRO A 247 4.73 8.70 -11.19
CA PRO A 247 4.78 7.48 -12.02
C PRO A 247 5.23 6.24 -11.23
N HIS A 248 6.21 6.41 -10.33
CA HIS A 248 6.77 5.32 -9.51
C HIS A 248 5.90 4.98 -8.29
N ALA A 249 5.06 5.92 -7.83
CA ALA A 249 4.18 5.74 -6.68
C ALA A 249 2.79 5.19 -7.04
N THR A 250 2.43 5.09 -8.33
CA THR A 250 1.05 4.82 -8.76
C THR A 250 0.43 3.57 -8.13
N ASP A 251 1.12 2.44 -8.13
CA ASP A 251 0.62 1.20 -7.52
C ASP A 251 0.47 1.30 -6.00
N LEU A 252 1.44 1.93 -5.33
CA LEU A 252 1.38 2.20 -3.89
C LEU A 252 0.18 3.08 -3.54
N ILE A 253 -0.05 4.14 -4.31
CA ILE A 253 -1.19 5.05 -4.13
C ILE A 253 -2.52 4.31 -4.31
N ARG A 254 -2.66 3.47 -5.34
CA ARG A 254 -3.88 2.65 -5.53
C ARG A 254 -4.20 1.78 -4.32
N ARG A 255 -3.19 1.22 -3.66
CA ARG A 255 -3.35 0.42 -2.45
C ARG A 255 -3.73 1.26 -1.23
N ILE A 256 -3.11 2.42 -1.07
CA ILE A 256 -3.49 3.37 -0.01
C ILE A 256 -4.93 3.82 -0.20
N VAL A 257 -5.37 4.10 -1.43
CA VAL A 257 -6.76 4.44 -1.74
C VAL A 257 -7.70 3.29 -1.36
N ALA A 258 -7.39 2.06 -1.79
CA ALA A 258 -8.19 0.89 -1.43
C ALA A 258 -8.27 0.70 0.10
N TYR A 259 -7.15 0.85 0.81
CA TYR A 259 -7.10 0.79 2.27
C TYR A 259 -7.96 1.88 2.92
N VAL A 260 -7.83 3.14 2.49
CA VAL A 260 -8.62 4.26 3.02
C VAL A 260 -10.12 4.04 2.80
N ARG A 261 -10.52 3.54 1.63
CA ARG A 261 -11.94 3.29 1.32
C ARG A 261 -12.55 2.18 2.16
N HIS A 262 -11.81 1.10 2.35
CA HIS A 262 -12.30 -0.08 3.06
C HIS A 262 -11.92 -0.09 4.54
N PHE A 263 -11.31 0.99 5.05
CA PHE A 263 -10.71 1.08 6.38
C PHE A 263 -11.61 0.54 7.52
N TYR A 264 -12.89 0.90 7.53
CA TYR A 264 -13.82 0.48 8.58
C TYR A 264 -14.21 -1.00 8.47
N ASP A 265 -14.33 -1.51 7.26
CA ASP A 265 -14.79 -2.88 7.00
C ASP A 265 -13.64 -3.90 6.96
N LEU A 266 -12.39 -3.45 6.81
CA LEU A 266 -11.21 -4.32 6.78
C LEU A 266 -11.10 -5.22 8.00
N THR A 267 -11.50 -4.72 9.17
CA THR A 267 -11.47 -5.49 10.43
C THR A 267 -12.48 -6.63 10.49
N LEU A 268 -13.48 -6.62 9.58
CA LEU A 268 -14.50 -7.65 9.45
C LEU A 268 -14.12 -8.73 8.43
N ILE A 269 -12.99 -8.57 7.74
CA ILE A 269 -12.51 -9.52 6.75
C ILE A 269 -11.49 -10.45 7.41
N GLU A 270 -11.86 -11.71 7.58
CA GLU A 270 -10.94 -12.76 7.97
C GLU A 270 -10.12 -13.21 6.77
N VAL A 271 -8.81 -13.36 6.97
CA VAL A 271 -7.87 -13.61 5.89
C VAL A 271 -7.07 -14.86 6.21
N GLU A 272 -7.19 -15.87 5.35
CA GLU A 272 -6.45 -17.11 5.47
C GLU A 272 -5.62 -17.39 4.21
N ARG A 273 -4.48 -18.06 4.42
CA ARG A 273 -3.67 -18.62 3.34
C ARG A 273 -3.68 -20.14 3.43
N ILE A 274 -4.41 -20.76 2.52
CA ILE A 274 -4.68 -22.20 2.52
C ILE A 274 -4.38 -22.82 1.16
N ILE A 275 -4.14 -24.14 1.14
CA ILE A 275 -4.02 -24.90 -0.10
C ILE A 275 -5.42 -25.37 -0.47
N ASP A 276 -5.83 -25.15 -1.71
CA ASP A 276 -7.16 -25.49 -2.24
C ASP A 276 -8.32 -24.88 -1.44
N GLY A 277 -8.41 -23.55 -1.47
CA GLY A 277 -9.51 -22.81 -0.86
C GLY A 277 -10.85 -23.09 -1.51
N HIS A 278 -10.89 -23.57 -2.75
CA HIS A 278 -12.13 -23.98 -3.40
C HIS A 278 -12.75 -25.19 -2.71
N GLU A 279 -11.99 -26.29 -2.58
CA GLU A 279 -12.50 -27.52 -1.97
C GLU A 279 -12.87 -27.29 -0.50
N GLN A 280 -12.07 -26.51 0.23
CA GLN A 280 -12.36 -26.17 1.63
C GLN A 280 -13.70 -25.42 1.77
N LEU A 281 -13.93 -24.36 0.99
CA LEU A 281 -15.16 -23.59 1.07
C LEU A 281 -16.40 -24.41 0.69
N LEU A 282 -16.29 -25.32 -0.30
CA LEU A 282 -17.40 -26.22 -0.64
C LEU A 282 -17.78 -27.15 0.52
N LYS A 283 -16.79 -27.68 1.25
CA LYS A 283 -17.00 -28.50 2.46
C LYS A 283 -17.65 -27.70 3.58
N GLU A 284 -17.30 -26.42 3.69
CA GLU A 284 -17.87 -25.46 4.64
C GLU A 284 -19.28 -24.95 4.23
N GLY A 285 -19.87 -25.46 3.14
CA GLY A 285 -21.23 -25.10 2.76
C GLY A 285 -21.35 -23.83 1.92
N PHE A 286 -20.25 -23.28 1.40
CA PHE A 286 -20.28 -22.16 0.46
C PHE A 286 -20.65 -22.60 -0.95
N GLY A 287 -21.49 -21.81 -1.62
CA GLY A 287 -21.82 -21.97 -3.03
C GLY A 287 -21.14 -20.90 -3.89
N ARG A 288 -20.53 -21.31 -5.00
CA ARG A 288 -19.94 -20.39 -5.98
C ARG A 288 -21.03 -19.50 -6.60
N ARG A 289 -20.73 -18.20 -6.70
CA ARG A 289 -21.60 -17.19 -7.32
C ARG A 289 -21.03 -16.64 -8.60
N ASP A 290 -19.77 -16.25 -8.56
CA ASP A 290 -19.10 -15.61 -9.70
C ASP A 290 -17.65 -16.09 -9.80
N ARG A 291 -17.04 -15.91 -10.97
CA ARG A 291 -15.64 -16.23 -11.23
C ARG A 291 -15.09 -15.35 -12.33
N VAL A 292 -13.98 -14.67 -12.03
CA VAL A 292 -13.28 -13.79 -12.95
C VAL A 292 -11.79 -14.10 -12.95
N GLU A 293 -11.15 -13.92 -14.09
CA GLU A 293 -9.70 -14.02 -14.22
C GLU A 293 -9.07 -12.62 -14.28
N PHE A 294 -8.09 -12.38 -13.41
CA PHE A 294 -7.24 -11.20 -13.49
C PHE A 294 -5.90 -11.58 -14.11
N PRO A 295 -5.49 -10.91 -15.20
CA PRO A 295 -4.22 -11.20 -15.86
C PRO A 295 -3.02 -10.80 -14.99
N ALA A 296 -1.85 -11.31 -15.35
CA ALA A 296 -0.59 -10.88 -14.77
C ALA A 296 -0.41 -9.36 -14.96
N GLY A 297 0.07 -8.69 -13.92
CA GLY A 297 0.22 -7.23 -13.83
C GLY A 297 -0.88 -6.56 -13.00
N THR A 298 -2.08 -7.14 -12.88
CA THR A 298 -3.20 -6.50 -12.18
C THR A 298 -3.07 -6.59 -10.64
N LEU A 299 -2.73 -7.79 -10.14
CA LEU A 299 -2.57 -8.11 -8.71
C LEU A 299 -1.13 -8.49 -8.33
N GLY A 300 -0.20 -8.42 -9.30
CA GLY A 300 1.18 -8.84 -9.16
C GLY A 300 1.66 -9.53 -10.44
N LYS A 301 2.83 -10.18 -10.38
CA LYS A 301 3.46 -10.83 -11.54
C LYS A 301 2.70 -12.05 -12.10
N GLN A 302 1.74 -12.57 -11.35
CA GLN A 302 1.01 -13.78 -11.66
C GLN A 302 -0.43 -13.43 -12.00
N ALA A 303 -1.06 -14.19 -12.88
CA ALA A 303 -2.50 -14.12 -13.06
C ALA A 303 -3.21 -14.80 -11.88
N PHE A 304 -4.44 -14.38 -11.62
CA PHE A 304 -5.27 -14.87 -10.53
C PHE A 304 -6.64 -15.27 -11.04
N MET A 305 -7.07 -16.45 -10.66
CA MET A 305 -8.46 -16.86 -10.78
C MET A 305 -9.18 -16.50 -9.49
N VAL A 306 -10.15 -15.59 -9.58
CA VAL A 306 -10.89 -15.08 -8.42
C VAL A 306 -12.30 -15.63 -8.45
N THR A 307 -12.72 -16.27 -7.37
CA THR A 307 -14.05 -16.87 -7.25
C THR A 307 -14.76 -16.31 -6.04
N VAL A 308 -16.00 -15.85 -6.23
CA VAL A 308 -16.86 -15.31 -5.18
C VAL A 308 -17.84 -16.38 -4.74
N TYR A 309 -18.04 -16.48 -3.43
CA TYR A 309 -18.92 -17.46 -2.80
C TYR A 309 -19.88 -16.79 -1.81
N ILE A 310 -21.02 -17.45 -1.61
CA ILE A 310 -21.98 -17.11 -0.55
C ILE A 310 -22.33 -18.39 0.21
N HIS A 311 -22.37 -18.31 1.53
CA HIS A 311 -22.74 -19.44 2.39
C HIS A 311 -24.21 -19.81 2.19
N LYS A 312 -24.54 -21.12 2.21
CA LYS A 312 -25.91 -21.62 1.96
C LYS A 312 -26.95 -21.09 2.94
N GLU A 313 -26.56 -20.91 4.20
CA GLU A 313 -27.45 -20.37 5.25
C GLU A 313 -27.62 -18.84 5.17
N GLY A 314 -26.90 -18.17 4.26
CA GLY A 314 -26.88 -16.71 4.16
C GLY A 314 -25.93 -16.05 5.16
N GLY A 315 -25.87 -14.71 5.13
CA GLY A 315 -25.11 -13.90 6.08
C GLY A 315 -23.58 -13.84 5.89
N LEU A 316 -22.97 -14.85 5.26
CA LEU A 316 -21.52 -14.90 5.02
C LEU A 316 -21.17 -14.99 3.54
N GLY A 317 -20.15 -14.23 3.15
CA GLY A 317 -19.51 -14.30 1.84
C GLY A 317 -18.05 -14.72 1.96
N ALA A 318 -17.50 -15.23 0.86
CA ALA A 318 -16.07 -15.51 0.76
C ALA A 318 -15.54 -15.21 -0.65
N ILE A 319 -14.28 -14.80 -0.75
CA ILE A 319 -13.56 -14.65 -2.03
C ILE A 319 -12.28 -15.47 -1.96
N VAL A 320 -12.06 -16.30 -2.98
CA VAL A 320 -10.80 -17.04 -3.17
C VAL A 320 -10.03 -16.41 -4.30
N TYR A 321 -8.78 -16.02 -4.04
CA TYR A 321 -7.82 -15.59 -5.06
C TYR A 321 -6.78 -16.70 -5.25
N HIS A 322 -6.96 -17.48 -6.32
CA HIS A 322 -6.08 -18.58 -6.66
C HIS A 322 -5.02 -18.13 -7.69
N PRO A 323 -3.72 -18.17 -7.37
CA PRO A 323 -2.67 -17.86 -8.33
C PRO A 323 -2.59 -18.95 -9.42
N THR A 324 -2.76 -18.57 -10.69
CA THR A 324 -2.74 -19.55 -11.79
C THR A 324 -1.33 -20.02 -12.12
N GLY A 325 -1.17 -21.30 -12.45
CA GLY A 325 0.09 -21.85 -12.99
C GLY A 325 1.11 -22.32 -11.96
N ASN A 326 0.81 -22.25 -10.66
CA ASN A 326 1.65 -22.83 -9.60
C ASN A 326 0.80 -23.39 -8.45
N SER A 327 0.55 -24.69 -8.48
CA SER A 327 -0.30 -25.41 -7.51
C SER A 327 0.25 -25.47 -6.08
N VAL A 328 1.50 -25.05 -5.88
CA VAL A 328 2.15 -25.04 -4.54
C VAL A 328 1.86 -23.73 -3.80
N LEU A 329 1.42 -22.69 -4.50
CA LEU A 329 1.09 -21.42 -3.86
C LEU A 329 -0.26 -21.50 -3.14
N LYS A 330 -0.29 -20.97 -1.93
CA LYS A 330 -1.51 -20.87 -1.12
C LYS A 330 -2.45 -19.83 -1.72
N ASP A 331 -3.74 -20.15 -1.70
CA ASP A 331 -4.82 -19.24 -2.03
C ASP A 331 -4.94 -18.18 -0.95
N TRP A 332 -5.37 -16.98 -1.35
CA TRP A 332 -5.92 -16.02 -0.39
C TRP A 332 -7.41 -16.24 -0.28
N VAL A 333 -7.87 -16.57 0.92
CA VAL A 333 -9.30 -16.73 1.21
C VAL A 333 -9.72 -15.63 2.17
N LEU A 334 -10.62 -14.78 1.68
CA LEU A 334 -11.19 -13.67 2.42
C LEU A 334 -12.61 -14.08 2.81
N ARG A 335 -12.92 -14.18 4.10
CA ARG A 335 -14.28 -14.44 4.62
C ARG A 335 -14.81 -13.17 5.27
N TYR A 336 -16.09 -12.90 5.09
CA TYR A 336 -16.69 -11.64 5.54
C TYR A 336 -18.22 -11.75 5.74
N PRO A 337 -18.82 -10.92 6.61
CA PRO A 337 -20.26 -10.67 6.61
C PRO A 337 -20.72 -10.16 5.24
N VAL A 338 -21.84 -10.67 4.72
CA VAL A 338 -22.29 -10.40 3.34
C VAL A 338 -22.42 -8.90 3.01
N GLU A 339 -22.70 -8.08 4.02
CA GLU A 339 -22.82 -6.63 3.94
C GLU A 339 -21.50 -5.97 3.51
N VAL A 340 -20.35 -6.54 3.89
CA VAL A 340 -19.02 -5.98 3.57
C VAL A 340 -18.83 -5.86 2.06
N TYR A 341 -19.23 -6.85 1.27
CA TYR A 341 -19.08 -6.81 -0.18
C TYR A 341 -20.04 -5.78 -0.82
N ALA A 342 -21.27 -5.68 -0.31
CA ALA A 342 -22.23 -4.68 -0.78
C ALA A 342 -21.76 -3.24 -0.47
N THR A 343 -21.22 -3.02 0.72
CA THR A 343 -20.61 -1.75 1.13
C THR A 343 -19.38 -1.44 0.29
N ALA A 344 -18.52 -2.43 0.03
CA ALA A 344 -17.35 -2.27 -0.82
C ALA A 344 -17.71 -1.83 -2.25
N LEU A 345 -18.75 -2.45 -2.85
CA LEU A 345 -19.26 -2.06 -4.18
C LEU A 345 -19.70 -0.59 -4.21
N LYS A 346 -20.37 -0.12 -3.15
CA LYS A 346 -20.78 1.29 -3.01
C LYS A 346 -19.58 2.21 -2.85
N ASN A 347 -18.63 1.85 -1.98
CA ASN A 347 -17.45 2.67 -1.69
C ASN A 347 -16.55 2.83 -2.92
N ASP A 348 -16.38 1.77 -3.72
CA ASP A 348 -15.55 1.79 -4.92
C ASP A 348 -16.23 2.41 -6.15
N SER A 349 -17.56 2.62 -6.09
CA SER A 349 -18.28 3.29 -7.17
C SER A 349 -18.12 4.80 -7.17
N CYS A 350 -17.78 5.43 -6.03
CA CYS A 350 -17.74 6.90 -5.91
C CYS A 350 -19.03 7.59 -6.39
N SER A 351 -20.20 7.05 -6.03
CA SER A 351 -21.51 7.51 -6.51
C SER A 351 -21.73 7.36 -8.03
N SER A 352 -20.79 6.72 -8.74
CA SER A 352 -20.93 6.24 -10.13
C SER A 352 -21.52 4.83 -10.16
N MET A 353 -21.58 4.25 -11.37
CA MET A 353 -21.92 2.85 -11.57
C MET A 353 -20.89 1.92 -10.91
N ALA A 354 -21.38 0.94 -10.14
CA ALA A 354 -20.56 -0.06 -9.48
C ALA A 354 -19.82 -0.95 -10.50
N ASP A 355 -18.60 -1.36 -10.14
CA ASP A 355 -17.79 -2.31 -10.91
C ASP A 355 -17.30 -3.43 -9.98
N PRO A 356 -17.87 -4.64 -10.09
CA PRO A 356 -17.49 -5.77 -9.26
C PRO A 356 -16.01 -6.17 -9.41
N ASN A 357 -15.42 -6.02 -10.60
CA ASN A 357 -14.03 -6.39 -10.85
C ASN A 357 -13.08 -5.44 -10.14
N VAL A 358 -13.34 -4.13 -10.20
CA VAL A 358 -12.59 -3.12 -9.44
C VAL A 358 -12.71 -3.36 -7.94
N THR A 359 -13.90 -3.75 -7.47
CA THR A 359 -14.15 -4.02 -6.04
C THR A 359 -13.38 -5.24 -5.56
N LEU A 360 -13.44 -6.36 -6.30
CA LEU A 360 -12.66 -7.57 -5.99
C LEU A 360 -11.15 -7.29 -5.97
N LEU A 361 -10.68 -6.43 -6.89
CA LEU A 361 -9.30 -6.01 -6.94
C LEU A 361 -8.90 -5.15 -5.73
N ASN A 362 -9.73 -4.18 -5.36
CA ASN A 362 -9.44 -3.26 -4.25
C ASN A 362 -9.51 -3.94 -2.88
N LEU A 363 -10.41 -4.90 -2.67
CA LEU A 363 -10.46 -5.67 -1.42
C LEU A 363 -9.15 -6.42 -1.16
N LEU A 364 -8.61 -7.13 -2.15
CA LEU A 364 -7.32 -7.80 -2.00
C LEU A 364 -6.17 -6.80 -1.83
N ARG A 365 -6.18 -5.67 -2.55
CA ARG A 365 -5.18 -4.60 -2.37
C ARG A 365 -5.18 -4.07 -0.94
N ALA A 366 -6.35 -3.78 -0.40
CA ALA A 366 -6.52 -3.22 0.94
C ALA A 366 -6.03 -4.21 2.02
N VAL A 367 -6.45 -5.49 1.94
CA VAL A 367 -6.01 -6.57 2.84
C VAL A 367 -4.49 -6.79 2.78
N ARG A 368 -3.92 -6.88 1.56
CA ARG A 368 -2.46 -7.07 1.40
C ARG A 368 -1.68 -5.87 1.91
N PHE A 369 -2.19 -4.67 1.67
CA PHE A 369 -1.57 -3.45 2.15
C PHE A 369 -1.59 -3.36 3.68
N GLN A 370 -2.70 -3.72 4.34
CA GLN A 370 -2.77 -3.82 5.79
C GLN A 370 -1.74 -4.82 6.34
N SER A 371 -1.70 -6.04 5.81
CA SER A 371 -0.72 -7.05 6.21
C SER A 371 0.73 -6.59 5.99
N TRP A 372 1.00 -5.86 4.90
CA TRP A 372 2.31 -5.27 4.63
C TRP A 372 2.68 -4.17 5.63
N MET A 373 1.74 -3.30 6.00
CA MET A 373 1.95 -2.29 7.03
C MET A 373 2.23 -2.93 8.40
N ASP A 374 1.44 -3.93 8.80
CA ASP A 374 1.63 -4.65 10.06
C ASP A 374 3.02 -5.29 10.13
N ARG A 375 3.49 -5.85 9.01
CA ARG A 375 4.86 -6.39 8.91
C ARG A 375 5.91 -5.31 9.10
N ILE A 376 5.74 -4.14 8.49
CA ILE A 376 6.67 -3.00 8.66
C ILE A 376 6.66 -2.50 10.11
N LEU A 377 5.49 -2.37 10.73
CA LEU A 377 5.37 -1.96 12.12
C LEU A 377 6.04 -2.95 13.06
N ARG A 378 5.95 -4.27 12.78
CA ARG A 378 6.66 -5.29 13.55
C ARG A 378 8.18 -5.12 13.50
N ILE A 379 8.75 -4.96 12.30
CA ILE A 379 10.21 -4.80 12.14
C ILE A 379 10.71 -3.41 12.52
N THR A 380 9.86 -2.40 12.58
CA THR A 380 10.25 -1.05 13.05
C THR A 380 9.90 -0.80 14.52
N ARG A 381 9.15 -1.70 15.17
CA ARG A 381 8.58 -1.55 16.53
C ARG A 381 7.99 -0.16 16.78
N ASN A 382 7.25 0.36 15.82
CA ASN A 382 6.62 1.69 15.87
C ASN A 382 7.62 2.86 16.03
N ASN A 383 8.91 2.67 15.72
CA ASN A 383 9.92 3.75 15.76
C ASN A 383 9.87 4.66 14.51
N LEU A 384 8.71 4.75 13.88
CA LEU A 384 8.47 5.64 12.75
C LEU A 384 8.20 7.07 13.27
N PRO A 385 8.45 8.11 12.46
CA PRO A 385 8.08 9.47 12.84
C PRO A 385 6.60 9.54 13.23
N THR A 386 6.31 10.13 14.38
CA THR A 386 4.94 10.41 14.84
C THR A 386 4.54 11.83 14.44
N MET A 387 3.23 12.09 14.40
CA MET A 387 2.71 13.45 14.16
C MET A 387 3.15 14.46 15.22
#